data_AF-A8MBC7-F1
#
_entry.id   AF-A8MBC7-F1
#
_cell.length_a   1.000
_cell.length_b   1.000
_cell.length_c   1.000
_cell.angle_alpha   90.00
_cell.angle_beta   90.00
_cell.angle_gamma   90.00
#
_symmetry.space_group_name_H-M   'P 1'
#
loop_
_entity.id
_entity.type
_entity.pdbx_description
1 polymer ?
#
loop_
_entity_poly.entity_id
_entity_poly.type
_entity_poly.pdbx_seq_one_letter_code
_entity_poly.pdbx_strand_id
1 'polypeptide(L)'
;MSSSETGSSGSEEEKKQVTIKGVDKELYDKALQMSREMGITVGELINKSLKAFISLADVTNKAVTSMAQAISESSKAFVEGAKGARIISNIDELIVTREDLENLDSQVTFRGIKRLVFSNDVTWELFDSKVSSIVMCDEVVLPKTIPKLKAVEKMRFVKKITVTQ
;
A
#
# COMPACT_ATOMS: atom_id res chain seq x y z
N MET A 1 39.18 50.37 -8.25
CA MET A 1 37.95 50.16 -9.04
C MET A 1 38.19 49.02 -10.01
N SER A 2 37.14 48.26 -10.35
CA SER A 2 37.10 46.93 -11.00
C SER A 2 36.99 45.82 -9.94
N SER A 3 35.82 45.55 -9.38
CA SER A 3 34.60 44.95 -9.98
C SER A 3 34.79 43.48 -10.36
N SER A 4 34.13 42.66 -9.54
CA SER A 4 33.38 41.45 -9.88
C SER A 4 34.11 40.29 -10.56
N GLU A 5 34.44 39.26 -9.77
CA GLU A 5 34.13 37.87 -10.15
C GLU A 5 33.71 37.09 -8.88
N THR A 6 32.41 36.94 -8.68
CA THR A 6 31.87 35.82 -7.89
C THR A 6 30.79 35.19 -8.76
N GLY A 7 31.24 34.26 -9.60
CA GLY A 7 30.36 33.33 -10.30
C GLY A 7 29.72 32.40 -9.28
N SER A 8 28.43 32.63 -9.00
CA SER A 8 27.57 31.70 -8.30
C SER A 8 27.34 30.47 -9.18
N SER A 9 27.99 29.35 -8.85
CA SER A 9 27.73 28.04 -9.46
C SER A 9 26.61 27.34 -8.68
N GLY A 10 25.37 27.71 -8.98
CA GLY A 10 24.21 26.89 -8.64
C GLY A 10 23.98 25.89 -9.76
N SER A 11 24.49 24.67 -9.64
CA SER A 11 24.17 23.58 -10.55
C SER A 11 22.71 23.14 -10.34
N GLU A 12 21.80 23.65 -11.17
CA GLU A 12 20.46 23.06 -11.32
C GLU A 12 20.64 21.66 -11.91
N GLU A 13 20.35 20.63 -11.11
CA GLU A 13 20.33 19.24 -11.59
C GLU A 13 19.36 19.13 -12.76
N GLU A 14 19.88 18.91 -13.97
CA GLU A 14 19.06 18.63 -15.15
C GLU A 14 18.16 17.43 -14.87
N LYS A 15 16.84 17.69 -14.83
CA LYS A 15 15.83 16.65 -14.65
C LYS A 15 15.90 15.68 -15.83
N LYS A 16 16.50 14.51 -15.64
CA LYS A 16 16.59 13.45 -16.64
C LYS A 16 15.18 13.08 -17.14
N GLN A 17 15.03 13.00 -18.45
CA GLN A 17 13.77 12.55 -19.07
C GLN A 17 13.53 11.07 -18.74
N VAL A 18 12.48 10.77 -17.99
CA VAL A 18 12.05 9.40 -17.65
C VAL A 18 10.73 9.11 -18.35
N THR A 19 10.67 8.00 -19.10
CA THR A 19 9.45 7.55 -19.79
C THR A 19 8.93 6.27 -19.13
N ILE A 20 7.66 6.29 -18.70
CA ILE A 20 6.98 5.14 -18.11
C ILE A 20 6.07 4.53 -19.19
N LYS A 21 6.30 3.27 -19.56
CA LYS A 21 5.50 2.54 -20.57
C LYS A 21 4.46 1.64 -19.89
N GLY A 22 3.33 1.40 -20.56
CA GLY A 22 2.29 0.47 -20.09
C GLY A 22 1.33 1.05 -19.06
N VAL A 23 1.23 2.38 -18.95
CA VAL A 23 0.17 3.02 -18.15
C VAL A 23 -1.16 2.82 -18.86
N ASP A 24 -2.16 2.31 -18.14
CA ASP A 24 -3.52 2.14 -18.65
C ASP A 24 -4.11 3.49 -19.09
N LYS A 25 -4.76 3.51 -20.25
CA LYS A 25 -5.25 4.74 -20.87
C LYS A 25 -6.36 5.40 -20.03
N GLU A 26 -7.31 4.62 -19.54
CA GLU A 26 -8.42 5.15 -18.73
C GLU A 26 -7.92 5.67 -17.39
N LEU A 27 -6.93 5.01 -16.79
CA LEU A 27 -6.29 5.45 -15.55
C LEU A 27 -5.52 6.76 -15.76
N TYR A 28 -4.78 6.88 -16.87
CA TYR A 28 -4.08 8.11 -17.21
C TYR A 28 -5.07 9.27 -17.42
N ASP A 29 -6.17 9.04 -18.14
CA ASP A 29 -7.18 10.07 -18.40
C ASP A 29 -7.85 10.55 -17.10
N LYS A 30 -8.15 9.64 -16.17
CA LYS A 30 -8.65 9.98 -14.83
C LYS A 30 -7.63 10.77 -14.01
N ALA A 31 -6.36 10.35 -14.01
CA ALA A 31 -5.30 11.07 -13.34
C ALA A 31 -5.09 12.47 -13.94
N LEU A 32 -5.20 12.60 -15.25
CA LEU A 32 -5.13 13.88 -15.95
C LEU A 32 -6.28 14.81 -15.54
N GLN A 33 -7.52 14.31 -15.52
CA GLN A 33 -8.68 15.08 -15.08
C GLN A 33 -8.50 15.55 -13.63
N MET A 34 -8.14 14.63 -12.73
CA MET A 34 -7.90 14.92 -11.32
C MET A 34 -6.78 15.96 -11.12
N SER A 35 -5.69 15.87 -11.88
CA SER A 35 -4.61 16.86 -11.79
C SER A 35 -5.07 18.27 -12.17
N ARG A 36 -5.94 18.40 -13.19
CA ARG A 36 -6.52 19.68 -13.62
C ARG A 36 -7.44 20.26 -12.54
N GLU A 37 -8.30 19.44 -11.94
CA GLU A 37 -9.19 19.86 -10.85
C GLU A 37 -8.39 20.36 -9.63
N MET A 38 -7.25 19.74 -9.36
CA MET A 38 -6.34 20.13 -8.28
C MET A 38 -5.40 21.30 -8.63
N GLY A 39 -5.42 21.79 -9.86
CA GLY A 39 -4.54 22.87 -10.32
C GLY A 39 -3.05 22.50 -10.36
N ILE A 40 -2.71 21.21 -10.43
CA ILE A 40 -1.33 20.72 -10.49
C ILE A 40 -1.06 19.97 -11.80
N THR A 41 0.20 19.78 -12.13
CA THR A 41 0.56 18.97 -13.32
C THR A 41 0.33 17.49 -13.07
N VAL A 42 0.03 16.73 -14.14
CA VAL A 42 -0.08 15.26 -14.04
C VAL A 42 1.22 14.64 -13.52
N GLY A 43 2.37 15.19 -13.90
CA GLY A 43 3.67 14.74 -13.38
C GLY A 43 3.82 14.96 -11.87
N GLU A 44 3.29 16.06 -11.33
CA GLU A 44 3.30 16.32 -9.89
C GLU A 44 2.35 15.39 -9.13
N LEU A 45 1.15 15.15 -9.67
CA LEU A 45 0.22 14.16 -9.12
C LEU A 45 0.87 12.79 -9.06
N ILE A 46 1.44 12.31 -10.17
CA ILE A 46 2.13 11.02 -10.24
C ILE A 46 3.31 10.97 -9.26
N ASN A 47 4.12 12.03 -9.15
CA ASN A 47 5.21 12.07 -8.17
C ASN A 47 4.70 11.99 -6.73
N LYS A 48 3.62 12.71 -6.38
CA LYS A 48 3.01 12.64 -5.04
C LYS A 48 2.44 11.25 -4.77
N SER A 49 1.76 10.64 -5.74
CA SER A 49 1.23 9.28 -5.64
C SER A 49 2.33 8.23 -5.48
N LEU A 50 3.40 8.32 -6.27
CA LEU A 50 4.56 7.42 -6.17
C LEU A 50 5.27 7.59 -4.84
N LYS A 51 5.51 8.82 -4.38
CA LYS A 51 6.08 9.08 -3.04
C LYS A 51 5.21 8.48 -1.94
N ALA A 52 3.91 8.74 -1.95
CA ALA A 52 2.99 8.18 -0.97
C ALA A 52 2.98 6.65 -0.99
N PHE A 53 2.99 6.05 -2.19
CA PHE A 53 3.03 4.61 -2.37
C PHE A 53 4.34 3.99 -1.85
N ILE A 54 5.49 4.59 -2.21
CA ILE A 54 6.83 4.15 -1.77
C ILE A 54 6.96 4.34 -0.25
N SER A 55 6.56 5.48 0.32
CA SER A 55 6.57 5.71 1.76
C SER A 55 5.71 4.69 2.52
N LEU A 56 4.60 4.25 1.93
CA LEU A 56 3.78 3.18 2.50
C LEU A 56 4.40 1.78 2.31
N ALA A 57 5.21 1.57 1.27
CA ALA A 57 5.94 0.33 1.02
C ALA A 57 7.24 0.21 1.86
N ASP A 58 7.90 1.33 2.17
CA ASP A 58 9.12 1.40 2.99
C ASP A 58 8.89 1.07 4.47
N VAL A 59 7.63 1.13 4.92
CA VAL A 59 7.20 0.64 6.25
C VAL A 59 7.56 -0.85 6.45
N THR A 60 7.81 -1.59 5.37
CA THR A 60 8.04 -3.03 5.44
C THR A 60 9.50 -3.45 5.69
N ASN A 61 10.54 -2.59 5.59
CA ASN A 61 11.91 -3.13 5.58
C ASN A 61 13.04 -2.55 6.45
N LYS A 62 12.92 -1.40 7.15
CA LYS A 62 13.96 -0.97 8.15
C LYS A 62 13.66 0.29 8.95
N ALA A 63 12.65 1.08 8.58
CA ALA A 63 12.47 2.44 9.10
C ALA A 63 11.51 2.57 10.30
N VAL A 64 11.10 1.46 10.94
CA VAL A 64 10.37 1.55 12.22
C VAL A 64 11.31 2.00 13.35
N THR A 65 12.58 1.58 13.32
CA THR A 65 13.51 1.84 14.42
C THR A 65 14.00 3.29 14.46
N SER A 66 14.21 3.92 13.30
CA SER A 66 14.80 5.27 13.21
C SER A 66 13.77 6.39 13.17
N MET A 67 12.54 6.13 12.70
CA MET A 67 11.48 7.14 12.73
C MET A 67 10.84 7.25 14.12
N ALA A 68 10.84 6.19 14.94
CA ALA A 68 10.36 6.26 16.33
C ALA A 68 11.06 7.33 17.18
N GLN A 69 12.31 7.68 16.86
CA GLN A 69 13.10 8.65 17.61
C GLN A 69 12.90 10.11 17.14
N ALA A 70 12.40 10.33 15.92
CA ALA A 70 12.26 11.66 15.31
C ALA A 70 10.80 12.16 15.24
N ILE A 71 9.86 11.45 15.87
CA ILE A 71 8.43 11.77 15.83
C ILE A 71 8.06 12.56 17.09
N SER A 72 7.59 13.80 16.89
CA SER A 72 7.12 14.68 17.96
C SER A 72 5.94 14.08 18.73
N GLU A 73 5.73 14.56 19.96
CA GLU A 73 4.69 14.05 20.88
C GLU A 73 3.28 14.06 20.27
N SER A 74 3.02 14.96 19.32
CA SER A 74 1.75 15.07 18.61
C SER A 74 1.47 13.91 17.65
N SER A 75 2.51 13.21 17.15
CA SER A 75 2.34 12.03 16.28
C SER A 75 2.47 10.70 17.02
N LYS A 76 2.78 10.69 18.33
CA LYS A 76 2.62 9.49 19.17
C LYS A 76 1.17 9.02 19.19
N ALA A 77 0.20 9.93 19.25
CA ALA A 77 -1.23 9.59 19.16
C ALA A 77 -1.62 8.97 17.81
N PHE A 78 -0.96 9.41 16.72
CA PHE A 78 -1.18 8.87 15.38
C PHE A 78 -0.55 7.47 15.23
N VAL A 79 0.63 7.25 15.82
CA VAL A 79 1.32 5.96 15.84
C VAL A 79 0.66 4.98 16.81
N GLU A 80 0.15 5.42 17.96
CA GLU A 80 -0.60 4.57 18.90
C GLU A 80 -1.97 4.18 18.36
N GLY A 81 -2.63 5.03 17.57
CA GLY A 81 -3.82 4.65 16.79
C GLY A 81 -3.50 3.72 15.60
N ALA A 82 -2.25 3.70 15.12
CA ALA A 82 -1.77 2.83 14.04
C ALA A 82 -1.07 1.54 14.53
N LYS A 83 -0.89 1.37 15.85
CA LYS A 83 -0.44 0.12 16.47
C LYS A 83 -1.59 -0.89 16.41
N GLY A 84 -1.66 -1.71 15.37
CA GLY A 84 -2.58 -2.86 15.44
C GLY A 84 -2.74 -3.72 14.20
N ALA A 85 -2.33 -3.25 13.02
CA ALA A 85 -2.45 -4.04 11.79
C ALA A 85 -1.07 -4.30 11.19
N ARG A 86 -0.58 -5.54 11.34
CA ARG A 86 0.64 -6.03 10.67
C ARG A 86 0.39 -6.14 9.18
N ILE A 87 1.24 -5.53 8.35
CA ILE A 87 1.06 -5.53 6.89
C ILE A 87 1.90 -6.65 6.29
N ILE A 88 1.26 -7.57 5.57
CA ILE A 88 1.91 -8.62 4.78
C ILE A 88 1.80 -8.24 3.31
N SER A 89 2.93 -8.06 2.62
CA SER A 89 2.93 -7.53 1.25
C SER A 89 4.00 -8.09 0.32
N ASN A 90 3.79 -7.88 -0.98
CA ASN A 90 4.74 -8.19 -2.07
C ASN A 90 5.08 -9.69 -2.17
N ILE A 91 4.04 -10.53 -2.15
CA ILE A 91 4.14 -11.99 -2.23
C ILE A 91 3.39 -12.47 -3.47
N ASP A 92 3.97 -13.37 -4.24
CA ASP A 92 3.28 -13.93 -5.40
C ASP A 92 2.13 -14.84 -4.96
N GLU A 93 2.40 -15.81 -4.09
CA GLU A 93 1.39 -16.74 -3.59
C GLU A 93 1.51 -16.91 -2.07
N LEU A 94 0.39 -16.78 -1.36
CA LEU A 94 0.31 -16.96 0.08
C LEU A 94 -0.88 -17.85 0.44
N ILE A 95 -0.59 -18.92 1.18
CA ILE A 95 -1.59 -19.79 1.79
C ILE A 95 -1.65 -19.46 3.27
N VAL A 96 -2.84 -19.13 3.76
CA VAL A 96 -3.10 -18.75 5.15
C VAL A 96 -3.93 -19.85 5.80
N THR A 97 -3.40 -20.43 6.86
CA THR A 97 -4.09 -21.43 7.69
C THR A 97 -4.69 -20.81 8.94
N ARG A 98 -5.50 -21.57 9.70
CA ARG A 98 -5.95 -21.15 11.03
C ARG A 98 -4.76 -20.84 11.94
N GLU A 99 -3.77 -21.73 11.96
CA GLU A 99 -2.59 -21.59 12.83
C GLU A 99 -1.84 -20.29 12.53
N ASP A 100 -1.71 -19.92 11.25
CA ASP A 100 -1.07 -18.65 10.86
C ASP A 100 -1.81 -17.43 11.44
N LEU A 101 -3.16 -17.45 11.39
CA LEU A 101 -3.99 -16.36 11.92
C LEU A 101 -4.04 -16.32 13.46
N GLU A 102 -3.97 -17.48 14.11
CA GLU A 102 -3.98 -17.60 15.58
C GLU A 102 -2.64 -17.18 16.20
N ASN A 103 -1.52 -17.50 15.53
CA ASN A 103 -0.17 -17.12 15.96
C ASN A 103 0.13 -15.61 15.81
N LEU A 104 -0.80 -14.83 15.27
CA LEU A 104 -0.65 -13.39 15.13
C LEU A 104 -1.26 -12.66 16.32
N ASP A 105 -0.45 -11.89 17.04
CA ASP A 105 -0.89 -11.09 18.21
C ASP A 105 -1.81 -9.92 17.84
N SER A 106 -1.87 -9.56 16.55
CA SER A 106 -2.53 -8.36 16.05
C SER A 106 -3.21 -8.64 14.71
N GLN A 107 -4.07 -7.71 14.26
CA GLN A 107 -4.73 -7.86 12.96
C GLN A 107 -3.73 -7.81 11.81
N VAL A 108 -4.10 -8.33 10.66
CA VAL A 108 -3.28 -8.34 9.45
C VAL A 108 -3.98 -7.64 8.30
N THR A 109 -3.19 -6.87 7.56
CA THR A 109 -3.57 -6.35 6.25
C THR A 109 -2.74 -7.05 5.17
N PHE A 110 -3.41 -7.71 4.24
CA PHE A 110 -2.77 -8.36 3.10
C PHE A 110 -2.73 -7.39 1.92
N ARG A 111 -1.56 -7.15 1.33
CA ARG A 111 -1.41 -6.15 0.27
C ARG A 111 -0.51 -6.59 -0.88
N GLY A 112 -0.98 -6.47 -2.12
CA GLY A 112 -0.12 -6.74 -3.28
C GLY A 112 0.23 -8.22 -3.41
N ILE A 113 -0.76 -9.11 -3.24
CA ILE A 113 -0.58 -10.56 -3.34
C ILE A 113 -1.23 -11.06 -4.63
N LYS A 114 -0.50 -11.77 -5.50
CA LYS A 114 -1.11 -12.26 -6.76
C LYS A 114 -2.15 -13.33 -6.47
N ARG A 115 -1.87 -14.27 -5.56
CA ARG A 115 -2.80 -15.33 -5.17
C ARG A 115 -2.81 -15.52 -3.64
N LEU A 116 -3.91 -15.13 -2.99
CA LEU A 116 -4.12 -15.29 -1.55
C LEU A 116 -5.15 -16.40 -1.30
N VAL A 117 -4.75 -17.47 -0.64
CA VAL A 117 -5.60 -18.64 -0.38
C VAL A 117 -5.84 -18.79 1.11
N PHE A 118 -7.09 -18.70 1.54
CA PHE A 118 -7.49 -19.06 2.90
C PHE A 118 -7.89 -20.53 2.93
N SER A 119 -7.32 -21.26 3.89
CA SER A 119 -7.58 -22.68 4.08
C SER A 119 -8.99 -22.94 4.65
N ASN A 120 -9.52 -24.16 4.43
CA ASN A 120 -10.89 -24.54 4.82
C ASN A 120 -11.14 -24.58 6.34
N ASP A 121 -10.07 -24.57 7.12
CA ASP A 121 -10.06 -24.48 8.57
C ASP A 121 -10.33 -23.04 9.07
N VAL A 122 -10.19 -22.00 8.24
CA VAL A 122 -10.45 -20.61 8.66
C VAL A 122 -11.95 -20.33 8.77
N THR A 123 -12.41 -19.90 9.96
CA THR A 123 -13.81 -19.51 10.22
C THR A 123 -14.04 -18.02 9.96
N TRP A 124 -15.31 -17.63 9.75
CA TRP A 124 -15.69 -16.22 9.60
C TRP A 124 -15.25 -15.35 10.78
N GLU A 125 -15.41 -15.84 12.02
CA GLU A 125 -15.04 -15.08 13.22
C GLU A 125 -13.54 -14.80 13.28
N LEU A 126 -12.71 -15.81 12.98
CA LEU A 126 -11.26 -15.67 12.94
C LEU A 126 -10.84 -14.70 11.83
N PHE A 127 -11.45 -14.83 10.65
CA PHE A 127 -11.21 -13.92 9.54
C PHE A 127 -11.60 -12.48 9.88
N ASP A 128 -12.78 -12.25 10.44
CA ASP A 128 -13.26 -10.91 10.77
C ASP A 128 -12.43 -10.27 11.89
N SER A 129 -12.04 -11.05 12.89
CA SER A 129 -11.22 -10.59 14.01
C SER A 129 -9.78 -10.30 13.60
N LYS A 130 -9.16 -11.16 12.79
CA LYS A 130 -7.73 -11.07 12.44
C LYS A 130 -7.46 -10.34 11.13
N VAL A 131 -8.35 -10.38 10.15
CA VAL A 131 -8.15 -9.70 8.87
C VAL A 131 -8.74 -8.31 8.94
N SER A 132 -7.86 -7.32 8.93
CA SER A 132 -8.24 -5.90 8.90
C SER A 132 -8.66 -5.49 7.49
N SER A 133 -7.82 -5.76 6.49
CA SER A 133 -8.14 -5.46 5.09
C SER A 133 -7.31 -6.29 4.10
N ILE A 134 -7.82 -6.45 2.88
CA ILE A 134 -7.13 -7.10 1.76
C ILE A 134 -7.11 -6.11 0.59
N VAL A 135 -5.92 -5.71 0.15
CA VAL A 135 -5.75 -4.59 -0.78
C VAL A 135 -4.87 -4.98 -1.97
N MET A 136 -5.27 -4.64 -3.19
CA MET A 136 -4.47 -4.88 -4.41
C MET A 136 -4.04 -6.35 -4.57
N CYS A 137 -4.99 -7.28 -4.45
CA CYS A 137 -4.73 -8.70 -4.68
C CYS A 137 -5.37 -9.18 -5.98
N ASP A 138 -4.68 -9.97 -6.78
CA ASP A 138 -5.22 -10.38 -8.09
C ASP A 138 -6.29 -11.46 -7.92
N GLU A 139 -5.99 -12.52 -7.17
CA GLU A 139 -6.94 -13.58 -6.82
C GLU A 139 -6.98 -13.82 -5.32
N VAL A 140 -8.18 -13.81 -4.74
CA VAL A 140 -8.43 -14.23 -3.37
C VAL A 140 -9.32 -15.48 -3.39
N VAL A 141 -8.82 -16.56 -2.80
CA VAL A 141 -9.54 -17.83 -2.66
C VAL A 141 -10.02 -17.96 -1.22
N LEU A 142 -11.34 -17.93 -1.04
CA LEU A 142 -11.99 -18.08 0.26
C LEU A 142 -12.51 -19.50 0.46
N PRO A 143 -12.50 -20.03 1.70
CA PRO A 143 -13.18 -21.27 2.05
C PRO A 143 -14.70 -21.08 2.08
N LYS A 144 -15.46 -22.19 1.98
CA LYS A 144 -16.95 -22.17 2.06
C LYS A 144 -17.49 -21.65 3.38
N THR A 145 -16.68 -21.71 4.43
CA THR A 145 -16.97 -21.20 5.78
C THR A 145 -17.12 -19.68 5.82
N ILE A 146 -16.61 -18.95 4.82
CA ILE A 146 -16.62 -17.49 4.76
C ILE A 146 -17.67 -17.00 3.74
N PRO A 147 -18.70 -16.25 4.18
CA PRO A 147 -19.66 -15.63 3.27
C PRO A 147 -18.98 -14.59 2.36
N LYS A 148 -19.03 -14.80 1.05
CA LYS A 148 -18.33 -13.95 0.05
C LYS A 148 -18.68 -12.47 0.19
N LEU A 149 -19.96 -12.15 0.38
CA LEU A 149 -20.44 -10.77 0.46
C LEU A 149 -19.86 -10.02 1.66
N LYS A 150 -19.75 -10.69 2.82
CA LYS A 150 -19.15 -10.08 4.02
C LYS A 150 -17.65 -9.92 3.87
N ALA A 151 -16.97 -10.87 3.23
CA ALA A 151 -15.54 -10.79 3.00
C ALA A 151 -15.16 -9.64 2.05
N VAL A 152 -16.01 -9.34 1.05
CA VAL A 152 -15.81 -8.25 0.09
C VAL A 152 -15.77 -6.87 0.78
N GLU A 153 -16.48 -6.67 1.89
CA GLU A 153 -16.46 -5.40 2.63
C GLU A 153 -15.05 -5.02 3.11
N LYS A 154 -14.19 -6.02 3.33
CA LYS A 154 -12.79 -5.83 3.73
C LYS A 154 -11.81 -5.82 2.56
N MET A 155 -12.29 -6.01 1.33
CA MET A 155 -11.47 -6.12 0.13
C MET A 155 -11.48 -4.83 -0.68
N ARG A 156 -10.31 -4.38 -1.14
CA ARG A 156 -10.16 -3.22 -2.04
C ARG A 156 -9.21 -3.56 -3.19
N PHE A 157 -9.61 -3.23 -4.41
CA PHE A 157 -8.83 -3.52 -5.62
C PHE A 157 -8.48 -5.01 -5.77
N VAL A 158 -9.46 -5.88 -5.53
CA VAL A 158 -9.34 -7.32 -5.78
C VAL A 158 -9.91 -7.63 -7.16
N LYS A 159 -9.14 -8.30 -8.04
CA LYS A 159 -9.60 -8.58 -9.42
C LYS A 159 -10.54 -9.77 -9.48
N LYS A 160 -10.27 -10.82 -8.69
CA LYS A 160 -11.01 -12.08 -8.72
C LYS A 160 -11.17 -12.68 -7.33
N ILE A 161 -12.38 -13.16 -7.03
CA ILE A 161 -12.68 -13.90 -5.80
C ILE A 161 -13.20 -15.28 -6.17
N THR A 162 -12.50 -16.31 -5.73
CA THR A 162 -12.85 -17.71 -5.96
C THR A 162 -13.22 -18.35 -4.60
N VAL A 163 -14.07 -19.37 -4.61
CA VAL A 163 -14.34 -20.17 -3.41
C VAL A 163 -13.86 -21.58 -3.63
N THR A 164 -13.05 -22.09 -2.69
CA THR A 164 -12.59 -23.48 -2.70
C THR A 164 -13.81 -24.39 -2.56
N GLN A 165 -13.93 -25.39 -3.44
CA GLN A 165 -15.01 -26.38 -3.38
C GLN A 165 -14.83 -27.36 -2.22
#